data_AF-A0A835DCS5-F1
#
_entry.id   AF-A0A835DCS5-F1
#
_cell.length_a   1.000
_cell.length_b   1.000
_cell.length_c   1.000
_cell.angle_alpha   90.00
_cell.angle_beta   90.00
_cell.angle_gamma   90.00
#
_symmetry.space_group_name_H-M   'P 1'
#
loop_
_entity.id
_entity.type
_entity.pdbx_description
1 polymer ?
#
loop_
_entity_poly.entity_id
_entity_poly.type
_entity_poly.pdbx_seq_one_letter_code
_entity_poly.pdbx_strand_id
1 'polypeptide(L)'
;MLDFEAEIKLAFDSREAFQGYAVAHKMKELGIERARIYGWQDTYVFTKAMGEMLIDSMRGDIPVVIICPSVIESAYREPFPGWMEGNRNLFSSILSCP
;
A
#
# COMPACT_ATOMS: atom_id res chain seq x y z
N MET A 1 5.26 13.98 -12.54
CA MET A 1 5.45 13.87 -11.08
C MET A 1 4.14 13.34 -10.50
N LEU A 2 4.17 12.43 -9.53
CA LEU A 2 2.96 11.89 -8.89
C LEU A 2 2.25 13.02 -8.13
N ASP A 3 0.97 13.24 -8.42
CA ASP A 3 0.11 14.19 -7.72
C ASP A 3 -0.83 13.40 -6.80
N PHE A 4 -0.52 13.38 -5.51
CA PHE A 4 -1.28 12.57 -4.54
C PHE A 4 -2.71 13.10 -4.34
N GLU A 5 -2.97 14.40 -4.52
CA GLU A 5 -4.31 14.98 -4.35
C GLU A 5 -5.23 14.54 -5.48
N ALA A 6 -4.73 14.61 -6.72
CA ALA A 6 -5.45 14.13 -7.89
C ALA A 6 -5.75 12.62 -7.80
N GLU A 7 -4.79 11.83 -7.32
CA GLU A 7 -4.97 10.39 -7.13
C GLU A 7 -6.01 10.04 -6.05
N ILE A 8 -5.96 10.75 -4.92
CA ILE A 8 -6.95 10.56 -3.84
C ILE A 8 -8.34 10.89 -4.36
N LYS A 9 -8.50 12.01 -5.07
CA LYS A 9 -9.78 12.40 -5.67
C LYS A 9 -10.28 11.33 -6.65
N LEU A 10 -9.43 10.87 -7.55
CA LEU A 10 -9.77 9.81 -8.51
C LEU A 10 -10.20 8.52 -7.80
N ALA A 11 -9.55 8.13 -6.71
CA ALA A 11 -9.91 6.95 -5.93
C ALA A 11 -11.30 7.10 -5.27
N PHE A 12 -11.62 8.29 -4.75
CA PHE A 12 -12.94 8.59 -4.20
C PHE A 12 -14.02 8.58 -5.28
N ASP A 13 -13.81 9.27 -6.39
CA ASP A 13 -14.75 9.33 -7.52
C ASP A 13 -15.02 7.92 -8.08
N SER A 14 -13.97 7.09 -8.21
CA SER A 14 -14.08 5.72 -8.69
C SER A 14 -14.87 4.83 -7.73
N ARG A 15 -14.65 4.98 -6.42
CA ARG A 15 -15.38 4.24 -5.40
C ARG A 15 -16.88 4.53 -5.44
N GLU A 16 -17.26 5.80 -5.61
CA GLU A 16 -18.68 6.20 -5.71
C GLU A 16 -19.30 5.76 -7.05
N ALA A 17 -18.51 5.75 -8.14
CA ALA A 17 -18.96 5.28 -9.45
C ALA A 17 -19.20 3.76 -9.49
N PHE A 18 -18.48 2.99 -8.67
CA PHE A 18 -18.66 1.54 -8.59
C PHE A 18 -19.83 1.21 -7.65
N GLN A 19 -20.81 0.44 -8.14
CA GLN A 19 -21.96 0.00 -7.33
C GLN A 19 -21.93 -1.51 -7.06
N GLY A 20 -22.36 -1.89 -5.86
CA GLY A 20 -22.62 -3.29 -5.47
C GLY A 20 -21.38 -4.12 -5.12
N TYR A 21 -21.51 -5.45 -5.24
CA TYR A 21 -20.47 -6.41 -4.84
C TYR A 21 -19.17 -6.31 -5.65
N ALA A 22 -19.19 -5.63 -6.81
CA ALA A 22 -18.04 -5.49 -7.70
C ALA A 22 -17.07 -4.38 -7.26
N VAL A 23 -17.42 -3.54 -6.28
CA VAL A 23 -16.58 -2.42 -5.82
C VAL A 23 -15.19 -2.89 -5.42
N ALA A 24 -15.09 -3.94 -4.60
CA ALA A 24 -13.80 -4.43 -4.11
C ALA A 24 -12.88 -4.90 -5.25
N HIS A 25 -13.43 -5.59 -6.26
CA HIS A 25 -12.68 -6.05 -7.42
C HIS A 25 -12.18 -4.88 -8.27
N LYS A 26 -13.08 -3.96 -8.62
CA LYS A 26 -12.74 -2.80 -9.46
C LYS A 26 -11.75 -1.87 -8.77
N MET A 27 -11.87 -1.66 -7.47
CA MET A 27 -10.91 -0.87 -6.70
C MET A 27 -9.53 -1.54 -6.64
N LYS A 28 -9.48 -2.88 -6.57
CA LYS A 28 -8.22 -3.63 -6.63
C LYS A 28 -7.55 -3.47 -8.01
N GLU A 29 -8.32 -3.62 -9.09
CA GLU A 29 -7.81 -3.43 -10.45
C GLU A 29 -7.28 -2.01 -10.66
N LEU A 30 -8.06 -1.01 -10.24
CA LEU A 30 -7.68 0.39 -10.28
C LEU A 30 -6.34 0.62 -9.55
N GLY A 31 -6.21 0.14 -8.32
CA GLY A 31 -4.99 0.32 -7.54
C GLY A 31 -3.76 -0.33 -8.19
N ILE A 32 -3.91 -1.46 -8.88
CA ILE A 32 -2.83 -2.11 -9.64
C ILE A 32 -2.47 -1.28 -10.87
N GLU A 33 -3.47 -0.77 -11.59
CA GLU A 33 -3.27 0.08 -12.75
C GLU A 33 -2.54 1.38 -12.39
N ARG A 34 -3.00 2.07 -11.34
CA ARG A 34 -2.36 3.31 -10.85
C ARG A 34 -0.90 3.08 -10.47
N ALA A 35 -0.60 2.02 -9.72
CA ALA A 35 0.77 1.67 -9.33
C ALA A 35 1.68 1.51 -10.56
N ARG A 36 1.22 0.79 -11.59
CA ARG A 36 1.97 0.57 -12.83
C ARG A 36 2.21 1.85 -13.62
N ILE A 37 1.23 2.74 -13.72
CA ILE A 37 1.36 4.03 -14.43
C ILE A 37 2.51 4.86 -13.84
N TYR A 38 2.67 4.82 -12.52
CA TYR A 38 3.73 5.55 -11.82
C TYR A 38 5.01 4.72 -11.58
N GLY A 39 5.11 3.50 -12.11
CA GLY A 39 6.32 2.68 -12.05
C GLY A 39 6.53 1.91 -10.75
N TRP A 40 5.50 1.76 -9.91
CA TRP A 40 5.57 0.98 -8.68
C TRP A 40 5.25 -0.50 -8.90
N GLN A 41 5.91 -1.37 -8.12
CA GLN A 41 5.79 -2.84 -8.25
C GLN A 41 4.39 -3.35 -7.88
N ASP A 42 3.79 -2.77 -6.86
CA ASP A 42 2.45 -3.13 -6.39
C ASP A 42 1.71 -1.92 -5.78
N THR A 43 0.41 -2.11 -5.54
CA THR A 43 -0.47 -1.10 -4.94
C THR A 43 -0.07 -0.75 -3.51
N TYR A 44 0.55 -1.66 -2.76
CA TYR A 44 0.95 -1.41 -1.39
C TYR A 44 2.08 -0.38 -1.33
N VAL A 45 3.17 -0.60 -2.08
CA VAL A 45 4.31 0.33 -2.12
C VAL A 45 3.86 1.69 -2.68
N PHE A 46 3.03 1.68 -3.73
CA PHE A 46 2.46 2.90 -4.29
C PHE A 46 1.65 3.71 -3.26
N THR A 47 0.74 3.06 -2.53
CA THR A 47 -0.09 3.75 -1.53
C THR A 47 0.69 4.21 -0.32
N LYS A 48 1.76 3.49 0.07
CA LYS A 48 2.70 3.96 1.10
C LYS A 48 3.43 5.22 0.67
N ALA A 49 4.00 5.25 -0.53
CA ALA A 49 4.67 6.43 -1.06
C ALA A 49 3.72 7.66 -1.10
N MET A 50 2.46 7.48 -1.54
CA MET A 50 1.47 8.56 -1.49
C MET A 50 1.20 9.05 -0.06
N GLY A 51 1.14 8.14 0.92
CA GLY A 51 0.96 8.50 2.32
C GLY A 51 2.13 9.31 2.89
N GLU A 52 3.37 8.96 2.53
CA GLU A 52 4.56 9.72 2.92
C GLU A 52 4.55 11.13 2.33
N MET A 53 4.17 11.28 1.06
CA MET A 53 4.02 12.58 0.39
C MET A 53 2.93 13.44 1.04
N LEU A 54 1.81 12.85 1.44
CA LEU A 54 0.74 13.54 2.17
C LEU A 54 1.22 14.02 3.55
N ILE A 55 1.97 13.20 4.28
CA ILE A 55 2.50 13.59 5.59
C ILE A 55 3.49 14.75 5.43
N ASP A 56 4.37 14.70 4.43
CA ASP A 56 5.32 15.79 4.17
C ASP A 56 4.62 17.09 3.75
N SER A 57 3.50 17.02 3.02
CA SER A 57 2.71 18.21 2.67
C SER A 57 1.95 18.80 3.87
N MET A 58 1.56 17.98 4.84
CA MET A 58 0.76 18.41 6.00
C MET A 58 1.58 18.78 7.24
N ARG A 59 2.84 18.34 7.37
CA ARG A 59 3.61 18.48 8.63
C ARG A 59 3.90 19.93 9.03
N GLY A 60 3.89 20.87 8.09
CA GLY A 60 4.30 22.25 8.34
C GLY A 60 5.67 22.31 9.00
N ASP A 61 5.78 23.04 10.12
CA ASP A 61 7.03 23.19 10.88
C ASP A 61 7.29 22.06 11.89
N ILE A 62 6.38 21.08 11.98
CA ILE A 62 6.54 19.96 12.92
C ILE A 62 7.59 18.99 12.36
N PRO A 63 8.64 18.65 13.13
CA PRO A 63 9.59 17.61 12.72
C PRO A 63 8.89 16.25 12.67
N VAL A 64 8.96 15.58 11.52
CA VAL A 64 8.37 14.25 11.31
C VAL A 64 9.46 13.27 10.88
N VAL A 65 9.43 12.07 11.45
CA VAL A 65 10.30 10.95 11.07
C VAL A 65 9.42 9.78 10.65
N ILE A 66 9.68 9.25 9.46
CA ILE A 66 9.01 8.05 8.93
C ILE A 66 9.98 6.88 9.06
N ILE A 67 9.59 5.84 9.80
CA ILE A 67 10.40 4.65 10.01
C ILE A 67 9.75 3.49 9.24
N CYS A 68 10.52 2.90 8.33
CA CYS A 68 10.14 1.69 7.60
C CYS A 68 10.85 0.48 8.23
N PRO A 69 10.20 -0.23 9.16
CA PRO A 69 10.81 -1.41 9.78
C PRO A 69 10.99 -2.53 8.76
N SER A 70 11.86 -3.49 9.09
CA SER A 70 11.92 -4.77 8.36
C SER A 70 10.60 -5.53 8.49
N VAL A 71 10.42 -6.56 7.65
CA VAL A 71 9.28 -7.47 7.73
C VAL A 71 9.11 -7.97 9.18
N ILE A 72 7.89 -7.86 9.70
CA ILE A 72 7.55 -8.27 11.06
C ILE A 72 7.07 -9.72 11.02
N GLU A 73 7.89 -10.63 11.56
CA GLU A 73 7.61 -12.07 11.51
C GLU A 73 6.72 -12.57 12.65
N SER A 74 6.68 -11.87 13.79
CA SER A 74 5.97 -12.31 14.99
C SER A 74 4.95 -11.27 15.48
N ALA A 75 3.83 -11.74 16.01
CA ALA A 75 2.83 -10.93 16.69
C ALA A 75 2.83 -11.25 18.19
N TYR A 76 2.81 -10.23 19.04
CA TYR A 76 2.96 -10.39 20.50
C TYR A 76 1.78 -11.13 21.18
N ARG A 77 0.56 -11.00 20.65
CA ARG A 77 -0.64 -11.70 21.11
C ARG A 77 -1.39 -12.24 19.90
N GLU A 78 -0.92 -13.39 19.44
CA GLU A 78 -1.46 -14.27 18.38
C GLU A 78 -1.59 -13.65 16.98
N PRO A 79 -1.21 -14.40 15.92
CA PRO A 79 -1.53 -13.98 14.57
C PRO A 79 -3.06 -14.04 14.40
N PHE A 80 -3.66 -12.93 14.02
CA PHE A 80 -5.04 -12.92 13.56
C PHE A 80 -5.17 -13.71 12.25
N PRO A 81 -6.34 -14.32 11.98
CA PRO A 81 -6.56 -15.08 10.76
C PRO A 81 -6.12 -14.28 9.52
N GLY A 82 -5.16 -14.81 8.76
CA GLY A 82 -4.61 -14.15 7.56
C GLY A 82 -3.34 -13.31 7.73
N TRP A 83 -2.70 -13.27 8.92
CA TRP A 83 -1.43 -12.55 9.12
C TRP A 83 -0.27 -13.11 8.28
N MET A 84 0.00 -14.42 8.37
CA MET A 84 1.13 -15.09 7.71
C MET A 84 0.76 -16.43 7.06
N GLU A 85 -0.53 -16.78 7.03
CA GLU A 85 -1.00 -18.10 6.54
C GLU A 85 -0.69 -18.35 5.05
N GLY A 86 -0.56 -17.30 4.24
CA GLY A 86 -0.39 -17.39 2.78
C GLY A 86 1.02 -17.20 2.24
N ASN A 87 1.99 -16.78 3.07
CA ASN A 87 3.30 -16.29 2.58
C ASN A 87 4.50 -17.19 2.92
N ARG A 88 4.26 -18.51 3.07
CA ARG A 88 5.32 -19.49 3.34
C ARG A 88 6.41 -19.51 2.25
N ASN A 89 6.10 -19.04 1.03
CA ASN A 89 7.02 -19.05 -0.11
C ASN A 89 7.91 -17.80 -0.23
N LEU A 90 7.57 -16.67 0.40
CA LEU A 90 8.35 -15.43 0.29
C LEU A 90 9.67 -15.51 1.09
N PHE A 91 9.66 -16.25 2.20
CA PHE A 91 10.83 -16.40 3.08
C PHE A 91 11.86 -17.42 2.57
N SER A 92 11.49 -18.30 1.63
CA SER A 92 12.42 -19.26 1.00
C SER A 92 13.48 -18.56 0.14
N SER A 93 13.12 -17.44 -0.49
CA SER A 93 13.99 -16.69 -1.39
C SER A 93 15.07 -15.88 -0.66
N ILE A 94 14.92 -15.62 0.64
CA ILE A 94 15.90 -14.87 1.45
C ILE A 94 17.03 -15.80 1.95
N LEU A 95 16.79 -17.11 2.03
CA LEU A 95 17.77 -18.11 2.48
C LEU A 95 18.68 -18.66 1.37
N SER A 96 18.64 -18.10 0.16
CA SER A 96 19.44 -18.56 -0.99
C SER A 96 20.28 -17.45 -1.63
N CYS A 97 20.95 -16.65 -0.80
CA CYS A 97 22.13 -15.89 -1.23
C CYS A 97 23.33 -16.34 -0.37
N PRO A 98 24.43 -16.84 -0.98
CA PRO A 98 25.63 -17.27 -0.25
C PRO A 98 26.38 -16.12 0.41
#